data_AF-A0A9D8RWC8-F1
#
_entry.id   AF-A0A9D8RWC8-F1
#
_cell.length_a   1.000
_cell.length_b   1.000
_cell.length_c   1.000
_cell.angle_alpha   90.00
_cell.angle_beta   90.00
_cell.angle_gamma   90.00
#
_symmetry.space_group_name_H-M   'P 1'
#
loop_
_entity.id
_entity.type
_entity.pdbx_description
1 polymer ?
#
loop_
_entity_poly.entity_id
_entity_poly.type
_entity_poly.pdbx_seq_one_letter_code
_entity_poly.pdbx_strand_id
1 'polypeptide(L)'
;FFSAVVGALSAVIKSEAVLAFLSAFFEIGNATSRLAISPISYPLRIAMIGFALGFSGLSVHMQAFSLLDTEVRKGKYIIMKLSEGLLCAVLSFVIFSKFVL
;
A
#
# COMPACT_ATOMS: atom_id res chain seq x y z
N PHE A 1 -5.80 -14.90 5.11
CA PHE A 1 -5.11 -14.45 6.34
C PHE A 1 -5.00 -12.93 6.41
N PHE A 2 -4.26 -12.26 5.52
CA PHE A 2 -4.07 -10.79 5.58
C PHE A 2 -5.37 -9.99 5.54
N SER A 3 -6.35 -10.36 4.71
CA SER A 3 -7.70 -9.76 4.72
C SER A 3 -8.40 -9.87 6.10
N ALA A 4 -8.22 -11.00 6.82
CA ALA A 4 -8.78 -11.16 8.15
C ALA A 4 -8.08 -10.25 9.18
N VAL A 5 -6.76 -10.02 9.04
CA VAL A 5 -6.02 -9.05 9.86
C VAL A 5 -6.55 -7.63 9.62
N VAL A 6 -6.77 -7.25 8.35
CA VAL A 6 -7.41 -5.97 8.01
C VAL A 6 -8.82 -5.87 8.61
N GLY A 7 -9.60 -6.96 8.56
CA GLY A 7 -10.90 -7.06 9.22
C GLY A 7 -10.82 -6.80 10.73
N ALA A 8 -9.87 -7.43 11.42
CA ALA A 8 -9.65 -7.20 12.85
C ALA A 8 -9.22 -5.74 13.15
N LEU A 9 -8.36 -5.14 12.31
CA LEU A 9 -7.98 -3.73 12.46
C LEU A 9 -9.17 -2.79 12.31
N SER A 10 -10.13 -3.12 11.45
CA SER A 10 -11.34 -2.30 11.26
C SER A 10 -12.23 -2.23 12.51
N ALA A 11 -12.15 -3.21 13.41
CA ALA A 11 -12.87 -3.17 14.69
C ALA A 11 -12.30 -2.13 15.66
N VAL A 12 -11.03 -1.72 15.49
CA VAL A 12 -10.32 -0.81 16.39
C VAL A 12 -10.15 0.57 15.77
N ILE A 13 -9.87 0.64 14.47
CA ILE A 13 -9.55 1.87 13.76
C ILE A 13 -10.80 2.45 13.12
N LYS A 14 -11.28 3.58 13.67
CA LYS A 14 -12.49 4.26 13.19
C LYS A 14 -12.27 5.16 11.97
N SER A 15 -11.04 5.62 11.73
CA SER A 15 -10.74 6.47 10.58
C SER A 15 -10.53 5.61 9.34
N GLU A 16 -11.45 5.70 8.38
CA GLU A 16 -11.35 4.97 7.11
C GLU A 16 -10.07 5.32 6.34
N ALA A 17 -9.63 6.58 6.37
CA ALA A 17 -8.38 6.97 5.70
C ALA A 17 -7.15 6.30 6.33
N VAL A 18 -7.09 6.24 7.67
CA VAL A 18 -6.00 5.56 8.39
C VAL A 18 -6.07 4.06 8.17
N LEU A 19 -7.26 3.46 8.26
CA LEU A 19 -7.46 2.04 8.03
C LEU A 19 -7.08 1.65 6.59
N ALA A 20 -7.46 2.44 5.60
CA ALA A 20 -7.13 2.21 4.20
C ALA A 20 -5.61 2.29 3.96
N PHE A 21 -4.93 3.26 4.57
CA PHE A 21 -3.46 3.35 4.49
C PHE A 21 -2.77 2.16 5.16
N LEU A 22 -3.19 1.80 6.38
CA LEU A 22 -2.60 0.66 7.09
C LEU A 22 -2.86 -0.67 6.38
N SER A 23 -4.00 -0.79 5.72
CA SER A 23 -4.31 -1.96 4.89
C SER A 23 -3.27 -2.18 3.79
N ALA A 24 -2.63 -1.12 3.27
CA ALA A 24 -1.59 -1.22 2.25
C ALA A 24 -0.38 -2.04 2.73
N PHE A 25 -0.11 -2.05 4.04
CA PHE A 25 0.98 -2.86 4.60
C PHE A 25 0.68 -4.35 4.58
N PHE A 26 -0.59 -4.75 4.59
CA PHE A 26 -1.00 -6.15 4.65
C PHE A 26 -1.40 -6.67 3.27
N GLU A 27 -2.28 -5.96 2.59
CA GLU A 27 -2.89 -6.41 1.34
C GLU A 27 -3.34 -5.23 0.48
N ILE A 28 -2.84 -5.21 -0.75
CA ILE A 28 -3.13 -4.15 -1.71
C ILE A 28 -4.61 -3.99 -2.06
N GLY A 29 -5.35 -5.08 -2.25
CA GLY A 29 -6.76 -5.03 -2.67
C GLY A 29 -7.67 -4.35 -1.66
N ASN A 30 -7.44 -4.63 -0.36
CA ASN A 30 -8.16 -3.97 0.74
C ASN A 30 -7.80 -2.48 0.82
N ALA A 31 -6.52 -2.13 0.61
CA ALA A 31 -6.08 -0.75 0.63
C ALA A 31 -6.69 0.08 -0.51
N THR A 32 -6.58 -0.39 -1.74
CA THR A 32 -7.02 0.38 -2.93
C THR A 32 -8.54 0.51 -2.99
N SER A 33 -9.29 -0.54 -2.63
CA SER A 33 -10.76 -0.48 -2.58
C SER A 33 -11.28 0.53 -1.56
N ARG A 34 -10.69 0.57 -0.35
CA ARG A 34 -11.03 1.55 0.68
C ARG A 34 -10.60 2.96 0.30
N LEU A 35 -9.40 3.12 -0.26
CA LEU A 35 -8.92 4.42 -0.73
C LEU A 35 -9.80 4.98 -1.85
N ALA A 36 -10.29 4.14 -2.76
CA ALA A 36 -11.13 4.56 -3.88
C ALA A 36 -12.41 5.31 -3.42
N ILE A 37 -13.00 4.88 -2.31
CA ILE A 37 -14.23 5.47 -1.74
C ILE A 37 -13.96 6.46 -0.59
N SER A 38 -12.70 6.68 -0.20
CA SER A 38 -12.34 7.55 0.91
C SER A 38 -12.61 9.03 0.60
N PRO A 39 -13.12 9.84 1.54
CA PRO A 39 -13.45 11.26 1.31
C PRO A 39 -12.24 12.20 1.25
N ILE A 40 -11.02 11.67 1.08
CA ILE A 40 -9.79 12.47 0.92
C ILE A 40 -9.68 13.08 -0.49
N SER A 41 -8.88 14.14 -0.61
CA SER A 41 -8.64 14.82 -1.90
C SER A 41 -8.07 13.86 -2.95
N TYR A 42 -8.41 14.09 -4.22
CA TYR A 42 -7.97 13.25 -5.34
C TYR A 42 -6.44 13.09 -5.43
N PRO A 43 -5.63 14.17 -5.35
CA PRO A 43 -4.17 14.03 -5.39
C PRO A 43 -3.63 13.13 -4.28
N LEU A 44 -4.13 13.30 -3.05
CA LEU A 44 -3.71 12.49 -1.91
C LEU A 44 -4.16 11.03 -2.07
N ARG A 45 -5.38 10.80 -2.58
CA ARG A 45 -5.90 9.46 -2.87
C ARG A 45 -5.00 8.72 -3.87
N ILE A 46 -4.62 9.38 -4.95
CA ILE A 46 -3.74 8.83 -5.99
C ILE A 46 -2.35 8.55 -5.42
N ALA A 47 -1.80 9.42 -4.57
CA ALA A 47 -0.54 9.18 -3.89
C ALA A 47 -0.59 7.93 -2.99
N MET A 48 -1.65 7.78 -2.20
CA MET A 48 -1.81 6.63 -1.30
C MET A 48 -2.04 5.32 -2.07
N ILE A 49 -2.76 5.36 -3.19
CA ILE A 49 -2.91 4.21 -4.08
C ILE A 49 -1.57 3.87 -4.74
N GLY A 50 -0.81 4.87 -5.19
CA GLY A 50 0.56 4.69 -5.71
C GLY A 50 1.48 4.02 -4.69
N PHE A 51 1.43 4.44 -3.43
CA PHE A 51 2.13 3.76 -2.34
C PHE A 51 1.73 2.30 -2.22
N ALA A 52 0.42 2.01 -2.17
CA ALA A 52 -0.08 0.65 -2.00
C ALA A 52 0.34 -0.28 -3.15
N LEU A 53 0.36 0.22 -4.39
CA LEU A 53 0.84 -0.50 -5.57
C LEU A 53 2.34 -0.77 -5.49
N GLY A 54 3.15 0.26 -5.23
CA GLY A 54 4.60 0.13 -5.12
C GLY A 54 5.03 -0.76 -3.96
N PHE A 55 4.41 -0.63 -2.78
CA PHE A 55 4.72 -1.48 -1.63
C PHE A 55 4.16 -2.90 -1.76
N SER A 56 3.04 -3.09 -2.47
CA SER A 56 2.37 -4.38 -2.75
C SER A 56 1.80 -5.15 -1.53
N GLY A 57 2.27 -4.86 -0.32
CA GLY A 57 1.79 -5.45 0.94
C GLY A 57 2.47 -6.76 1.32
N LEU A 58 2.43 -7.09 2.61
CA LEU A 58 3.05 -8.30 3.17
C LEU A 58 2.53 -9.59 2.53
N SER A 59 1.26 -9.63 2.10
CA SER A 59 0.70 -10.77 1.36
C SER A 59 1.55 -11.14 0.15
N VAL A 60 1.93 -10.15 -0.65
CA VAL A 60 2.75 -10.35 -1.85
C VAL A 60 4.19 -10.64 -1.48
N HIS A 61 4.75 -9.97 -0.47
CA HIS A 61 6.11 -10.24 -0.01
C HIS A 61 6.32 -11.69 0.45
N MET A 62 5.36 -12.24 1.21
CA MET A 62 5.46 -13.63 1.67
C MET A 62 5.37 -14.63 0.52
N GLN A 63 4.52 -14.37 -0.47
CA GLN A 63 4.45 -15.17 -1.69
C GLN A 63 5.76 -15.08 -2.48
N ALA A 64 6.31 -13.87 -2.65
CA ALA A 64 7.60 -13.67 -3.30
C ALA A 64 8.72 -14.43 -2.59
N PHE A 65 8.76 -14.40 -1.26
CA PHE A 65 9.76 -15.16 -0.49
C PHE A 65 9.60 -16.68 -0.56
N SER A 66 8.40 -17.19 -0.85
CA SER A 66 8.20 -18.62 -1.08
C SER A 66 8.63 -19.09 -2.47
N LEU A 67 8.65 -18.17 -3.45
CA LEU A 67 8.94 -18.46 -4.85
C LEU A 67 10.40 -18.15 -5.23
N LEU A 68 11.00 -17.15 -4.58
CA LEU A 68 12.37 -16.74 -4.83
C LEU A 68 13.33 -17.62 -4.03
N ASP A 69 13.88 -18.65 -4.68
CA ASP A 69 15.03 -19.39 -4.19
C ASP A 69 16.31 -18.57 -4.42
N THR A 70 16.45 -17.50 -3.64
CA THR A 70 17.53 -16.51 -3.82
C THR A 70 18.22 -16.20 -2.50
N GLU A 71 19.50 -15.87 -2.55
CA GLU A 71 20.28 -15.35 -1.40
C GLU A 71 19.88 -13.92 -0.98
N VAL A 72 18.75 -13.41 -1.48
CA VAL A 72 18.29 -12.06 -1.19
C VAL A 72 17.96 -11.95 0.30
N ARG A 73 18.62 -11.01 0.96
CA ARG A 73 18.33 -10.68 2.35
C ARG A 73 16.91 -10.10 2.45
N LYS A 74 15.99 -10.89 2.99
CA LYS A 74 14.55 -10.55 3.14
C LYS A 74 14.30 -9.17 3.75
N GLY A 75 15.07 -8.79 4.78
CA GLY A 75 14.98 -7.46 5.38
C GLY A 75 15.32 -6.33 4.40
N LYS A 76 16.40 -6.49 3.62
CA LYS A 76 16.78 -5.51 2.59
C LYS A 76 15.72 -5.41 1.50
N TYR A 77 15.13 -6.54 1.10
CA TYR A 77 14.03 -6.57 0.14
C TYR A 77 12.83 -5.73 0.63
N ILE A 78 12.37 -5.94 1.87
CA ILE A 78 11.24 -5.18 2.43
C ILE A 78 11.55 -3.68 2.49
N ILE A 79 12.76 -3.29 2.90
CA ILE A 79 13.18 -1.88 2.93
C ILE A 79 13.15 -1.28 1.53
N MET A 80 13.64 -2.00 0.52
CA MET A 80 13.60 -1.52 -0.87
C MET A 80 12.16 -1.39 -1.39
N LYS A 81 11.27 -2.34 -1.08
CA LYS A 81 9.84 -2.25 -1.41
C LYS A 81 9.16 -1.07 -0.71
N LEU A 82 9.55 -0.76 0.53
CA LEU A 82 9.06 0.43 1.23
C LEU A 82 9.50 1.72 0.53
N SER A 83 10.78 1.82 0.18
CA SER A 83 11.31 2.97 -0.59
C SER A 83 10.64 3.10 -1.95
N GLU A 84 10.40 1.99 -2.64
CA GLU A 84 9.65 1.95 -3.91
C GLU A 84 8.23 2.48 -3.73
N GLY A 85 7.50 2.02 -2.71
CA GLY A 85 6.17 2.53 -2.37
C GLY A 85 6.16 4.04 -2.14
N LEU A 86 7.12 4.56 -1.35
CA LEU A 86 7.24 6.00 -1.12
C LEU A 86 7.54 6.77 -2.41
N LEU A 87 8.43 6.26 -3.26
CA LEU A 87 8.74 6.85 -4.55
C LEU A 87 7.50 6.88 -5.45
N CYS A 88 6.76 5.78 -5.55
CA CYS A 88 5.50 5.71 -6.30
C CYS A 88 4.49 6.72 -5.77
N ALA A 89 4.34 6.88 -4.46
CA ALA A 89 3.43 7.86 -3.87
C ALA A 89 3.76 9.29 -4.29
N VAL A 90 5.04 9.68 -4.20
CA VAL A 90 5.52 11.00 -4.58
C VAL A 90 5.33 11.23 -6.08
N LEU A 91 5.74 10.28 -6.92
CA LEU A 91 5.60 10.38 -8.36
C LEU A 91 4.11 10.48 -8.77
N SER A 92 3.26 9.62 -8.21
CA SER A 92 1.81 9.66 -8.47
C SER A 92 1.19 10.98 -8.05
N PHE A 93 1.57 11.53 -6.90
CA PHE A 93 1.09 12.84 -6.45
C PHE A 93 1.51 13.97 -7.40
N VAL A 94 2.79 14.03 -7.75
CA VAL A 94 3.36 15.09 -8.60
C VAL A 94 2.79 15.00 -10.01
N ILE A 95 2.72 13.81 -10.58
CA ILE A 95 2.18 13.59 -11.94
C ILE A 95 0.71 14.00 -11.98
N PHE A 96 -0.10 13.51 -11.04
CA PHE A 96 -1.53 13.81 -11.03
C PHE A 96 -1.81 15.30 -10.79
N SER A 97 -1.08 15.93 -9.87
CA SER A 97 -1.31 17.35 -9.53
C SER A 97 -0.85 18.33 -10.60
N LYS A 98 0.10 17.95 -11.47
CA LYS A 98 0.65 18.86 -12.50
C LYS A 98 0.18 18.59 -13.92
N PHE A 99 -0.21 17.34 -14.23
CA PHE A 99 -0.49 16.92 -15.60
C PHE A 99 -1.93 16.44 -15.81
N VAL A 100 -2.72 16.26 -14.75
CA VAL A 100 -4.10 15.73 -14.84
C VAL A 100 -5.13 16.73 -14.33
N LEU A 101 -4.82 17.41 -13.21
CA LEU A 101 -5.57 18.56 -12.70
C LEU A 101 -5.10 19.86 -13.37
#